data_AF-A0A931IWY4-F1
#
_entry.id   AF-A0A931IWY4-F1
#
_cell.length_a   1.000
_cell.length_b   1.000
_cell.length_c   1.000
_cell.angle_alpha   90.00
_cell.angle_beta   90.00
_cell.angle_gamma   90.00
#
_symmetry.space_group_name_H-M   'P 1'
#
loop_
_entity.id
_entity.type
_entity.pdbx_description
1 polymer ?
#
loop_
_entity_poly.entity_id
_entity_poly.type
_entity_poly.pdbx_seq_one_letter_code
_entity_poly.pdbx_strand_id
1 'polypeptide(L)'
;MQSQEDIGALSSGPNAVLLDDGTVVMAQAVLPVWGRQLDVIHEQLNAGISEITVALAALDGLHEELAALGRQEPQALRDGLGQLLPQIQEQSMHALSGLQIGDRLSQMLTVVRGDIQRLVDEMPLLGLAGQQRAEEWLAELKTRYTTPEQHRVHGADPTAGADAAGIDFF
;
A
#
# COMPACT_ATOMS: atom_id res chain seq x y z
N MET A 1 -50.01 -38.38 51.17
CA MET A 1 -48.62 -37.91 51.37
C MET A 1 -47.98 -37.87 49.98
N GLN A 2 -48.14 -36.88 49.11
CA GLN A 2 -48.08 -35.42 49.24
C GLN A 2 -46.86 -34.94 50.03
N SER A 3 -45.80 -34.61 49.28
CA SER A 3 -45.00 -33.39 49.42
C SER A 3 -44.33 -33.08 48.07
N GLN A 4 -44.91 -32.10 47.38
CA GLN A 4 -44.32 -31.14 46.43
C GLN A 4 -43.55 -30.11 47.32
N GLU A 5 -42.31 -29.70 47.09
CA GLU A 5 -41.72 -28.71 46.17
C GLU A 5 -40.23 -28.68 46.62
N ASP A 6 -39.23 -28.47 45.76
CA ASP A 6 -38.77 -27.11 45.48
C ASP A 6 -37.91 -27.06 44.21
N ILE A 7 -38.17 -26.01 43.43
CA ILE A 7 -37.57 -25.66 42.16
C ILE A 7 -36.31 -24.86 42.48
N GLY A 8 -35.16 -25.28 41.95
CA GLY A 8 -33.93 -24.52 42.11
C GLY A 8 -32.96 -24.80 40.99
N ALA A 9 -33.19 -24.15 39.86
CA ALA A 9 -32.28 -24.07 38.73
C ALA A 9 -30.84 -23.78 39.21
N LEU A 10 -30.00 -24.80 39.27
CA LEU A 10 -28.55 -24.60 39.38
C LEU A 10 -28.01 -24.32 37.98
N SER A 11 -28.18 -23.05 37.63
CA SER A 11 -27.23 -22.24 36.88
C SER A 11 -26.70 -22.88 35.59
N SER A 12 -27.50 -22.75 34.54
CA SER A 12 -26.94 -22.26 33.28
C SER A 12 -26.26 -20.92 33.56
N GLY A 13 -24.93 -20.89 33.51
CA GLY A 13 -24.16 -19.67 33.67
C GLY A 13 -22.68 -19.88 33.38
N PRO A 14 -22.03 -18.94 32.69
CA PRO A 14 -22.48 -18.17 31.54
C PRO A 14 -21.88 -18.78 30.26
N ASN A 15 -22.18 -18.20 29.10
CA ASN A 15 -21.37 -18.33 27.91
C ASN A 15 -19.91 -18.60 28.29
N ALA A 16 -19.37 -19.76 27.87
CA ALA A 16 -17.98 -19.76 27.45
C ALA A 16 -17.95 -18.72 26.33
N VAL A 17 -17.74 -17.47 26.73
CA VAL A 17 -17.22 -16.42 25.87
C VAL A 17 -16.08 -17.15 25.19
N LEU A 18 -16.26 -17.47 23.91
CA LEU A 18 -15.14 -17.63 23.02
C LEU A 18 -14.32 -16.39 23.34
N LEU A 19 -13.28 -16.56 24.18
CA LEU A 19 -12.28 -15.54 24.38
C LEU A 19 -11.96 -15.12 22.96
N ASP A 20 -12.25 -13.87 22.64
CA ASP A 20 -11.75 -13.22 21.43
C ASP A 20 -10.31 -13.68 21.31
N ASP A 21 -10.07 -14.65 20.43
CA ASP A 21 -8.76 -15.26 20.32
C ASP A 21 -7.87 -14.10 19.93
N GLY A 22 -6.90 -13.74 20.78
CA GLY A 22 -6.15 -12.53 20.54
C GLY A 22 -5.40 -12.58 19.21
N THR A 23 -5.22 -13.78 18.64
CA THR A 23 -4.78 -13.95 17.25
C THR A 23 -5.79 -13.40 16.23
N VAL A 24 -7.09 -13.59 16.45
CA VAL A 24 -8.18 -13.04 15.64
C VAL A 24 -8.24 -11.52 15.78
N VAL A 25 -8.12 -10.98 17.00
CA VAL A 25 -8.06 -9.52 17.23
C VAL A 25 -6.88 -8.90 16.48
N MET A 26 -5.70 -9.50 16.62
CA MET A 26 -4.49 -9.07 15.92
C MET A 26 -4.64 -9.17 14.40
N ALA A 27 -5.20 -10.27 13.88
CA ALA A 27 -5.45 -10.44 12.46
C ALA A 27 -6.44 -9.39 11.92
N GLN A 28 -7.54 -9.13 12.64
CA GLN A 28 -8.53 -8.12 12.27
C GLN A 28 -7.95 -6.71 12.24
N ALA A 29 -7.00 -6.39 13.11
CA ALA A 29 -6.33 -5.09 13.11
C ALA A 29 -5.27 -4.95 12.02
N VAL A 30 -4.46 -5.99 11.79
CA VAL A 30 -3.26 -5.92 10.95
C VAL A 30 -3.55 -6.26 9.47
N LEU A 31 -4.41 -7.23 9.18
CA LEU A 31 -4.73 -7.65 7.80
C LEU A 31 -5.25 -6.49 6.92
N PRO A 32 -6.16 -5.60 7.40
CA PRO A 32 -6.61 -4.48 6.59
C PRO A 32 -5.48 -3.51 6.25
N VAL A 33 -4.51 -3.32 7.14
CA VAL A 33 -3.35 -2.44 6.89
C VAL A 33 -2.47 -3.05 5.80
N TRP A 34 -2.17 -4.35 5.87
CA TRP A 34 -1.43 -5.05 4.82
C TRP A 34 -2.17 -5.03 3.48
N GLY A 35 -3.49 -5.23 3.49
CA GLY A 35 -4.33 -5.14 2.29
C GLY A 35 -4.15 -3.79 1.60
N ARG A 36 -4.32 -2.69 2.35
CA ARG A 36 -4.11 -1.35 1.77
C ARG A 36 -2.66 -1.09 1.34
N GLN A 37 -1.67 -1.63 2.05
CA GLN A 37 -0.27 -1.51 1.64
C GLN A 37 -0.01 -2.24 0.32
N LEU A 38 -0.58 -3.43 0.13
CA LEU A 38 -0.50 -4.16 -1.13
C LEU A 38 -1.21 -3.40 -2.26
N ASP A 39 -2.38 -2.81 -1.99
CA ASP A 39 -3.09 -1.99 -2.98
C ASP A 39 -2.23 -0.81 -3.45
N VAL A 40 -1.54 -0.12 -2.53
CA VAL A 40 -0.60 0.97 -2.86
C VAL A 40 0.58 0.46 -3.67
N ILE A 41 1.13 -0.71 -3.33
CA ILE A 41 2.22 -1.34 -4.08
C ILE A 41 1.76 -1.59 -5.52
N HIS A 42 0.56 -2.11 -5.72
CA HIS A 42 -0.04 -2.35 -7.03
C HIS A 42 -0.30 -1.05 -7.81
N GLU A 43 -0.89 -0.04 -7.16
CA GLU A 43 -1.15 1.28 -7.75
C GLU A 43 0.16 1.93 -8.20
N GLN A 44 1.17 1.92 -7.32
CA GLN A 44 2.47 2.50 -7.61
C GLN A 44 3.10 1.77 -8.79
N LEU A 45 3.13 0.43 -8.79
CA LEU A 45 3.65 -0.38 -9.90
C LEU A 45 3.04 0.03 -11.25
N ASN A 46 1.72 0.13 -11.31
CA ASN A 46 1.02 0.53 -12.55
C ASN A 46 1.37 1.97 -12.96
N ALA A 47 1.43 2.89 -12.01
CA ALA A 47 1.82 4.28 -12.26
C ALA A 47 3.25 4.37 -12.82
N GLY A 48 4.23 3.70 -12.21
CA GLY A 48 5.61 3.75 -12.67
C GLY A 48 5.83 3.08 -14.02
N ILE A 49 5.14 1.97 -14.33
CA ILE A 49 5.18 1.37 -15.68
C ILE A 49 4.63 2.35 -16.71
N SER A 50 3.53 3.02 -16.39
CA SER A 50 2.95 4.04 -17.28
C SER A 50 3.90 5.22 -17.47
N GLU A 51 4.52 5.72 -16.41
CA GLU A 51 5.51 6.81 -16.46
C GLU A 51 6.72 6.45 -17.33
N ILE A 52 7.30 5.26 -17.14
CA ILE A 52 8.42 4.78 -17.97
C ILE A 52 8.00 4.68 -19.44
N THR A 53 6.81 4.13 -19.70
CA THR A 53 6.31 3.95 -21.07
C THR A 53 6.12 5.30 -21.77
N VAL A 54 5.54 6.29 -21.07
CA VAL A 54 5.37 7.65 -21.59
C VAL A 54 6.72 8.32 -21.82
N ALA A 55 7.65 8.22 -20.87
CA ALA A 55 8.97 8.83 -21.00
C ALA A 55 9.77 8.21 -22.17
N LEU A 56 9.70 6.89 -22.36
CA LEU A 56 10.35 6.21 -23.48
C LEU A 56 9.73 6.60 -24.83
N ALA A 57 8.39 6.69 -24.92
CA ALA A 57 7.72 7.15 -26.13
C ALA A 57 8.07 8.61 -26.46
N ALA A 58 8.19 9.47 -25.44
CA ALA A 58 8.61 10.86 -25.63
C ALA A 58 10.08 10.95 -26.10
N LEU A 59 10.98 10.14 -25.53
CA LEU A 59 12.38 10.08 -25.97
C LEU A 59 12.50 9.58 -27.42
N ASP A 60 11.66 8.64 -27.84
CA ASP A 60 11.59 8.16 -29.22
C ASP A 60 11.14 9.26 -30.18
N GLY A 61 10.07 10.00 -29.82
CA GLY A 61 9.61 11.16 -30.61
C GLY A 61 10.68 12.26 -30.73
N LEU A 62 11.37 12.58 -29.63
CA LEU A 62 12.49 13.53 -29.65
C LEU A 62 13.66 13.05 -30.53
N HIS A 63 13.89 11.73 -30.61
CA HIS A 63 14.89 11.15 -31.49
C HIS A 63 14.51 11.34 -32.97
N GLU A 64 13.24 11.13 -33.33
CA GLU A 64 12.73 11.39 -34.67
C GLU A 64 12.83 12.87 -35.07
N GLU A 65 12.50 13.78 -34.14
CA GLU A 65 12.64 15.23 -34.35
C GLU A 65 14.10 15.64 -34.56
N LEU A 66 15.03 15.08 -33.79
CA LEU A 66 16.46 15.30 -33.98
C LEU A 66 16.92 14.81 -35.37
N ALA A 67 16.45 13.64 -35.81
CA ALA A 67 16.75 13.10 -37.14
C ALA A 67 16.14 13.95 -38.26
N ALA A 68 14.99 14.60 -38.03
CA ALA A 68 14.40 15.54 -38.97
C ALA A 68 15.19 16.86 -39.06
N LEU A 69 15.65 17.41 -37.93
CA LEU A 69 16.48 18.62 -37.88
C LEU A 69 17.82 18.48 -38.60
N GLY A 70 18.42 17.29 -38.58
CA GLY A 70 19.66 17.00 -39.31
C GLY A 70 19.57 17.22 -40.83
N ARG A 71 18.35 17.40 -41.38
CA ARG A 71 18.09 17.71 -42.80
C ARG A 71 17.82 19.19 -43.08
N GLN A 72 17.87 20.05 -42.06
CA GLN A 72 17.54 21.47 -42.17
C GLN A 72 18.76 22.39 -42.35
N GLU A 73 18.49 23.65 -42.67
CA GLU A 73 19.47 24.73 -42.77
C GLU A 73 20.25 24.93 -41.44
N PRO A 74 21.52 25.38 -41.47
CA PRO A 74 22.36 25.49 -40.28
C PRO A 74 21.80 26.36 -39.14
N GLN A 75 21.02 27.39 -39.50
CA GLN A 75 20.39 28.28 -38.52
C GLN A 75 19.23 27.57 -37.80
N ALA A 76 18.34 26.92 -38.56
CA ALA A 76 17.20 26.17 -38.03
C ALA A 76 17.66 24.97 -37.19
N LEU A 77 18.77 24.34 -37.57
CA LEU A 77 19.41 23.29 -36.76
C LEU A 77 19.84 23.81 -35.38
N ARG A 78 20.48 24.99 -35.31
CA ARG A 78 20.92 25.57 -34.03
C ARG A 78 19.74 25.90 -33.12
N ASP A 79 18.70 26.52 -33.68
CA ASP A 79 17.51 26.88 -32.93
C ASP A 79 16.76 25.62 -32.45
N GLY A 80 16.61 24.62 -33.32
CA GLY A 80 16.00 23.34 -32.99
C GLY A 80 16.78 22.56 -31.92
N LEU A 81 18.11 22.50 -32.01
CA LEU A 81 18.95 21.90 -30.97
C LEU A 81 18.81 22.62 -29.62
N GLY A 82 18.71 23.96 -29.64
CA GLY A 82 18.48 24.76 -28.44
C GLY A 82 17.16 24.44 -27.74
N GLN A 83 16.13 24.03 -28.49
CA GLN A 83 14.83 23.64 -27.97
C GLN A 83 14.73 22.16 -27.57
N LEU A 84 15.39 21.26 -28.31
CA LEU A 84 15.35 19.82 -28.03
C LEU A 84 16.18 19.41 -26.82
N LEU A 85 17.33 20.05 -26.60
CA LEU A 85 18.25 19.63 -25.53
C LEU A 85 17.60 19.69 -24.12
N PRO A 86 16.86 20.75 -23.74
CA PRO A 86 16.13 20.76 -22.47
C PRO A 86 15.06 19.68 -22.40
N GLN A 87 14.36 19.40 -23.50
CA GLN A 87 13.30 18.38 -23.54
C GLN A 87 13.87 16.97 -23.34
N ILE A 88 15.00 16.65 -23.99
CA ILE A 88 15.68 15.37 -23.78
C ILE A 88 16.13 15.21 -22.32
N GLN A 89 16.66 16.29 -21.72
CA GLN A 89 17.05 16.28 -20.31
C GLN A 89 15.87 16.03 -19.38
N GLU A 90 14.76 16.72 -19.60
CA GLU A 90 13.52 16.55 -18.85
C GLU A 90 12.99 15.12 -18.97
N GLN A 91 12.83 14.59 -20.19
CA GLN A 91 12.32 13.24 -20.40
C GLN A 91 13.26 12.16 -19.83
N SER A 92 14.58 12.38 -19.90
CA SER A 92 15.55 11.48 -19.27
C SER A 92 15.42 11.47 -17.74
N MET A 93 15.14 12.62 -17.12
CA MET A 93 14.88 12.70 -15.68
C MET A 93 13.58 12.01 -15.30
N HIS A 94 12.52 12.16 -16.09
CA HIS A 94 11.28 11.42 -15.89
C HIS A 94 11.48 9.91 -16.00
N ALA A 95 12.20 9.44 -17.03
CA ALA A 95 12.50 8.02 -17.18
C ALA A 95 13.30 7.48 -15.98
N LEU A 96 14.30 8.22 -15.50
CA LEU A 96 15.10 7.83 -14.33
C LEU A 96 14.27 7.81 -13.05
N SER A 97 13.35 8.76 -12.86
CA SER A 97 12.39 8.75 -11.76
C SER A 97 11.50 7.52 -11.80
N GLY A 98 10.96 7.18 -12.99
CA GLY A 98 10.15 5.97 -13.18
C GLY A 98 10.90 4.69 -12.81
N LEU A 99 12.20 4.60 -13.14
CA LEU A 99 13.04 3.45 -12.80
C LEU A 99 13.27 3.26 -11.28
N GLN A 100 13.16 4.32 -10.48
CA GLN A 100 13.30 4.23 -9.01
C GLN A 100 12.15 3.44 -8.37
N ILE A 101 11.09 3.14 -9.12
CA ILE A 101 9.97 2.40 -8.60
C ILE A 101 10.36 1.03 -8.05
N GLY A 102 11.32 0.34 -8.68
CA GLY A 102 11.75 -0.99 -8.25
C GLY A 102 12.33 -0.98 -6.82
N ASP A 103 13.15 0.03 -6.51
CA ASP A 103 13.70 0.21 -5.17
C ASP A 103 12.58 0.51 -4.16
N ARG A 104 11.67 1.42 -4.52
CA ARG A 104 10.54 1.78 -3.67
C ARG A 104 9.62 0.60 -3.35
N LEU A 105 9.27 -0.21 -4.36
CA LEU A 105 8.46 -1.43 -4.19
C LEU A 105 9.18 -2.45 -3.31
N SER A 106 10.50 -2.61 -3.49
CA SER A 106 11.33 -3.49 -2.66
C SER A 106 11.31 -3.08 -1.19
N GLN A 107 11.41 -1.77 -0.90
CA GLN A 107 11.30 -1.25 0.46
C GLN A 107 9.93 -1.54 1.07
N MET A 108 8.85 -1.26 0.34
CA MET A 108 7.48 -1.48 0.83
C MET A 108 7.20 -2.96 1.09
N LEU A 109 7.56 -3.85 0.16
CA LEU A 109 7.42 -5.29 0.30
C LEU A 109 8.26 -5.85 1.45
N THR A 110 9.45 -5.29 1.71
CA THR A 110 10.30 -5.71 2.82
C THR A 110 9.63 -5.41 4.17
N VAL A 111 8.96 -4.27 4.31
CA VAL A 111 8.20 -3.94 5.53
C VAL A 111 7.04 -4.92 5.73
N VAL A 112 6.22 -5.14 4.69
CA VAL A 112 5.06 -6.04 4.75
C VAL A 112 5.50 -7.47 5.09
N ARG A 113 6.49 -8.00 4.37
CA ARG A 113 7.03 -9.36 4.61
C ARG A 113 7.61 -9.49 6.01
N GLY A 114 8.37 -8.49 6.46
CA GLY A 114 8.94 -8.48 7.80
C GLY A 114 7.85 -8.47 8.89
N ASP A 115 6.77 -7.74 8.67
CA ASP A 115 5.63 -7.71 9.60
C ASP A 115 4.82 -9.01 9.59
N ILE A 116 4.63 -9.64 8.43
CA ILE A 116 4.02 -10.97 8.34
C ILE A 116 4.84 -11.99 9.13
N GLN A 117 6.16 -12.00 8.96
CA GLN A 117 7.02 -12.91 9.70
C GLN A 117 6.93 -12.64 11.21
N ARG A 118 6.94 -11.37 11.60
CA ARG A 118 6.75 -10.97 12.99
C ARG A 118 5.42 -11.50 13.56
N LEU A 119 4.31 -11.39 12.81
CA LEU A 119 3.00 -11.88 13.25
C LEU A 119 3.02 -13.40 13.45
N VAL A 120 3.64 -14.14 12.52
CA VAL A 120 3.79 -15.59 12.62
C VAL A 120 4.60 -16.00 13.85
N ASP A 121 5.71 -15.32 14.12
CA ASP A 121 6.59 -15.61 15.24
C ASP A 121 5.93 -15.30 16.59
N GLU A 122 5.15 -14.21 16.67
CA GLU A 122 4.44 -13.82 17.89
C GLU A 122 3.10 -14.54 18.08
N MET A 123 2.54 -15.18 17.04
CA MET A 123 1.24 -15.88 17.07
C MET A 123 1.02 -16.80 18.28
N PRO A 124 1.99 -17.63 18.71
CA PRO A 124 1.82 -18.51 19.87
C PRO A 124 1.62 -17.76 21.21
N LEU A 125 2.04 -16.49 21.27
CA LEU A 125 1.98 -15.63 22.45
C LEU A 125 0.76 -14.68 22.44
N LEU A 126 0.02 -14.62 21.32
CA LEU A 126 -1.10 -13.71 21.13
C LEU A 126 -2.44 -14.24 21.68
N GLY A 127 -2.49 -15.41 22.30
CA GLY A 127 -3.74 -16.02 22.78
C GLY A 127 -4.56 -15.20 23.80
N LEU A 128 -3.96 -14.17 24.40
CA LEU A 128 -4.64 -13.20 25.29
C LEU A 128 -4.46 -11.74 24.81
N ALA A 129 -3.99 -11.53 23.58
CA ALA A 129 -3.77 -10.20 23.04
C ALA A 129 -5.11 -9.47 22.85
N GLY A 130 -5.25 -8.33 23.53
CA GLY A 130 -6.38 -7.43 23.34
C GLY A 130 -6.07 -6.32 22.34
N GLN A 131 -7.06 -5.44 22.13
CA GLN A 131 -6.97 -4.30 21.21
C GLN A 131 -5.74 -3.40 21.46
N GLN A 132 -5.36 -3.17 22.71
CA GLN A 132 -4.18 -2.38 23.05
C GLN A 132 -2.88 -2.95 22.44
N ARG A 133 -2.73 -4.27 22.46
CA ARG A 133 -1.56 -4.95 21.87
C ARG A 133 -1.52 -4.74 20.35
N ALA A 134 -2.69 -4.75 19.71
CA ALA A 134 -2.81 -4.46 18.29
C ALA A 134 -2.47 -2.99 17.96
N GLU A 135 -2.86 -2.05 18.81
CA GLU A 135 -2.50 -0.63 18.65
C GLU A 135 -0.98 -0.40 18.79
N GLU A 136 -0.36 -1.02 19.80
CA GLU A 136 1.10 -1.01 19.97
C GLU A 136 1.81 -1.61 18.75
N TRP A 137 1.30 -2.73 18.23
CA TRP A 137 1.83 -3.35 17.02
C TRP A 137 1.78 -2.42 15.82
N LEU A 138 0.63 -1.78 15.59
CA LEU A 138 0.44 -0.86 14.47
C LEU A 138 1.32 0.38 14.61
N ALA A 139 1.50 0.89 15.83
CA ALA A 139 2.43 1.99 16.10
C ALA A 139 3.88 1.61 15.74
N GLU A 140 4.32 0.41 16.12
CA GLU A 140 5.64 -0.12 15.76
C GLU A 140 5.78 -0.47 14.28
N LEU A 141 4.69 -0.84 13.61
CA LEU A 141 4.68 -0.98 12.15
C LEU A 141 4.89 0.37 11.47
N LYS A 142 4.26 1.43 11.99
CA LYS A 142 4.39 2.80 11.44
C LYS A 142 5.81 3.35 11.51
N THR A 143 6.58 3.02 12.56
CA THR A 143 7.98 3.47 12.68
C THR A 143 8.92 2.85 11.65
N ARG A 144 8.53 1.73 11.02
CA ARG A 144 9.32 1.04 9.98
C ARG A 144 9.03 1.54 8.58
N TYR A 145 8.12 2.48 8.40
CA TYR A 145 7.82 3.04 7.09
C TYR A 145 8.92 3.98 6.63
N THR A 146 9.31 3.82 5.37
CA THR A 146 10.33 4.64 4.72
C THR A 146 9.74 5.50 3.61
N THR A 147 8.53 5.18 3.15
CA THR A 147 7.87 5.85 2.02
C THR A 147 6.68 6.70 2.49
N PRO A 148 6.42 7.86 1.86
CA PRO A 148 5.28 8.72 2.20
C PRO A 148 3.92 8.03 1.97
N GLU A 149 3.81 7.12 1.00
CA GLU A 149 2.57 6.39 0.73
C GLU A 149 2.20 5.44 1.87
N GLN A 150 3.18 4.73 2.45
CA GLN A 150 2.94 3.89 3.62
C GLN A 150 2.40 4.70 4.79
N HIS A 151 2.94 5.89 5.02
CA HIS A 151 2.46 6.80 6.07
C HIS A 151 1.04 7.30 5.81
N ARG A 152 0.74 7.68 4.56
CA ARG A 152 -0.60 8.13 4.14
C ARG A 152 -1.66 7.05 4.38
N VAL A 153 -1.35 5.81 4.01
CA VAL A 153 -2.32 4.71 3.98
C VAL A 153 -2.53 4.05 5.34
N HIS A 154 -1.54 4.12 6.21
CA HIS A 154 -1.70 3.67 7.60
C HIS A 154 -2.63 4.59 8.42
N GLY A 155 -2.64 5.89 8.14
CA GLY A 155 -3.55 6.86 8.78
C GLY A 155 -4.91 6.99 8.12
N ALA A 156 -5.16 6.30 7.00
CA ALA A 156 -6.44 6.32 6.32
C ALA A 156 -7.46 5.51 7.13
N ASP A 157 -8.51 6.20 7.59
CA ASP A 157 -9.62 5.61 8.33
C ASP A 157 -10.39 4.63 7.41
N PRO A 158 -10.60 3.35 7.82
CA PRO A 158 -11.32 2.36 7.02
C PRO A 158 -12.75 2.79 6.66
N THR A 159 -13.36 3.71 7.41
CA THR A 159 -14.72 4.19 7.16
C THR A 159 -14.80 5.24 6.05
N ALA A 160 -13.72 5.97 5.77
CA ALA A 160 -13.70 7.01 4.73
C ALA A 160 -13.74 6.44 3.30
N GLY A 161 -13.29 5.19 3.10
CA GLY A 161 -13.34 4.50 1.82
C GLY A 161 -14.66 3.76 1.55
N ALA A 162 -15.39 3.38 2.60
CA ALA A 162 -16.69 2.71 2.48
C ALA A 162 -17.79 3.68 2.01
N ASP A 163 -17.73 4.95 2.42
CA ASP A 163 -18.64 6.00 1.91
C ASP A 163 -18.33 6.42 0.47
N ALA A 164 -17.09 6.23 0.00
CA ALA A 164 -16.70 6.48 -1.40
C ALA A 164 -17.02 5.30 -2.33
N ALA A 165 -17.28 4.11 -1.78
CA ALA A 165 -17.71 2.91 -2.51
C ALA A 165 -19.23 2.84 -2.70
N GLY A 166 -19.93 3.99 -2.61
CA GLY A 166 -21.22 4.21 -3.25
C GLY A 166 -21.07 4.24 -4.78
N ILE A 167 -20.57 3.15 -5.36
CA ILE A 167 -20.62 2.89 -6.79
C ILE A 167 -22.05 2.43 -7.07
N ASP A 168 -22.83 3.32 -7.68
CA ASP A 168 -24.09 3.00 -8.35
C ASP A 168 -23.85 1.81 -9.30
N PHE A 169 -24.43 0.66 -8.97
CA PHE A 169 -24.66 -0.42 -9.94
C PHE A 169 -26.04 -0.20 -10.57
N PHE A 170 -26.08 0.58 -11.66
CA PHE A 170 -27.15 0.56 -12.67
C PHE A 170 -26.61 0.87 -14.05
#